data_AF-A0A1G1T8E3-F1
#
_entry.id   AF-A0A1G1T8E3-F1
#
_cell.length_a   1.000
_cell.length_b   1.000
_cell.length_c   1.000
_cell.angle_alpha   90.00
_cell.angle_beta   90.00
_cell.angle_gamma   90.00
#
_symmetry.space_group_name_H-M   'P 1'
#
loop_
_entity.id
_entity.type
_entity.pdbx_description
1 polymer ?
#
loop_
_entity_poly.entity_id
_entity_poly.type
_entity_poly.pdbx_seq_one_letter_code
_entity_poly.pdbx_strand_id
1 'polypeptide(L)'
;MDSFISACSGLAFPQSERISGELVRQHLRQLTSRVLPIVLKIETRRGFEQLPALLLCAMQAQSCGVMIARGDLAVECGFERLAEVQEEVLWLCEAAHVPVIWATQVLETLASGGTPSRAEITDAAMGNRAECVMLNKGPRVIAAVQVLGGIMRRMQAHQSKKSALLRSLHVAGLFLPK
;
A
#
# COMPACT_ATOMS: atom_id res chain seq x y z
N MET A 1 -8.01 18.05 1.52
CA MET A 1 -7.82 16.63 1.12
C MET A 1 -7.72 15.85 2.41
N ASP A 2 -8.71 16.03 3.30
CA ASP A 2 -8.49 16.02 4.77
C ASP A 2 -9.30 14.93 5.48
N SER A 3 -9.58 13.82 4.79
CA SER A 3 -10.48 12.77 5.29
C SER A 3 -9.75 11.53 5.82
N PHE A 4 -8.42 11.55 5.87
CA PHE A 4 -7.61 10.44 6.38
C PHE A 4 -6.70 10.94 7.49
N ILE A 5 -6.89 10.39 8.70
CA ILE A 5 -5.90 10.56 9.76
C ILE A 5 -4.88 9.45 9.59
N SER A 6 -3.67 9.84 9.18
CA SER A 6 -2.50 8.96 9.19
C SER A 6 -2.15 8.68 10.64
N ALA A 7 -2.37 7.45 11.08
CA ALA A 7 -2.10 7.08 12.47
C ALA A 7 -0.60 7.03 12.82
N CYS A 8 0.29 7.16 11.82
CA CYS A 8 1.73 6.99 12.02
C CYS A 8 2.55 8.23 11.63
N SER A 9 2.12 9.05 10.66
CA SER A 9 2.91 10.22 10.22
C SER A 9 2.58 11.52 10.97
N GLY A 10 2.25 11.43 12.26
CA GLY A 10 1.86 12.59 13.06
C GLY A 10 1.51 12.29 14.51
N LEU A 11 1.25 11.03 14.85
CA LEU A 11 1.20 10.58 16.23
C LEU A 11 2.62 10.27 16.68
N ALA A 12 3.25 11.24 17.34
CA ALA A 12 4.45 11.02 18.12
C ALA A 12 4.10 10.13 19.32
N PHE A 13 3.86 8.84 19.09
CA PHE A 13 3.77 7.87 20.18
C PHE A 13 5.16 7.75 20.80
N PRO A 14 5.32 7.98 22.12
CA PRO A 14 6.59 7.86 22.80
C PRO A 14 7.29 6.54 22.43
N GLN A 15 8.61 6.59 22.24
CA GLN A 15 9.47 5.42 21.94
C GLN A 15 9.25 4.25 22.93
N SER A 16 8.74 4.53 24.13
CA SER A 16 8.57 3.60 25.25
C SER A 16 7.18 2.97 25.42
N GLU A 17 6.13 3.43 24.74
CA GLU A 17 4.76 2.96 24.99
C GLU A 17 4.25 1.97 23.94
N ARG A 18 3.52 0.93 24.40
CA ARG A 18 2.68 0.10 23.52
C ARG A 18 1.56 0.97 22.99
N ILE A 19 1.48 1.12 21.67
CA ILE A 19 0.37 1.83 21.04
C ILE A 19 -0.91 1.03 21.29
N SER A 20 -1.81 1.56 22.13
CA SER A 20 -3.11 0.96 22.41
C SER A 20 -4.21 1.58 21.52
N GLY A 21 -5.25 0.80 21.22
CA GLY A 21 -6.37 1.28 20.40
C GLY A 21 -7.18 2.39 21.08
N GLU A 22 -7.14 2.45 22.41
CA GLU A 22 -7.69 3.57 23.16
C GLU A 22 -6.89 4.85 22.97
N LEU A 23 -5.56 4.78 22.94
CA LEU A 23 -4.70 5.94 22.72
C LEU A 23 -4.92 6.51 21.31
N VAL A 24 -4.99 5.64 20.30
CA VAL A 24 -5.32 6.03 18.92
C VAL A 24 -6.70 6.70 18.88
N ARG A 25 -7.74 6.09 19.47
CA ARG A 25 -9.09 6.66 19.50
C ARG A 25 -9.16 7.99 20.26
N GLN A 26 -8.47 8.10 21.39
CA GLN A 26 -8.44 9.31 22.20
C GLN A 26 -7.86 10.46 21.39
N HIS A 27 -6.77 10.22 20.67
CA HIS A 27 -6.16 11.22 19.81
C HIS A 27 -7.05 11.58 18.61
N LEU A 28 -7.70 10.59 17.99
CA LEU A 28 -8.64 10.83 16.89
C LEU A 28 -9.85 11.68 17.34
N ARG A 29 -10.40 11.40 18.53
CA ARG A 29 -11.48 12.19 19.14
C ARG A 29 -11.08 13.62 19.46
N GLN A 30 -9.79 13.87 19.75
CA GLN A 30 -9.26 15.23 19.96
C GLN A 30 -9.19 16.02 18.65
N LEU A 31 -8.95 15.34 17.52
CA LEU A 31 -8.82 15.99 16.21
C LEU A 31 -10.18 16.28 15.56
N THR A 32 -11.19 15.44 15.79
CA THR A 32 -12.53 15.63 15.22
C THR A 32 -13.62 14.89 16.00
N SER A 33 -14.83 15.46 15.99
CA SER A 33 -16.05 14.80 16.51
C SER A 33 -16.64 13.76 15.55
N ARG A 34 -16.10 13.64 14.34
CA ARG A 34 -16.57 12.69 13.32
C ARG A 34 -15.83 11.35 13.42
N VAL A 35 -16.54 10.27 13.15
CA VAL A 35 -15.92 8.95 12.93
C VAL A 35 -15.33 8.96 11.51
N LEU A 36 -14.02 9.11 11.40
CA LEU A 36 -13.30 9.06 10.13
C LEU A 36 -12.68 7.68 9.90
N PRO A 37 -12.54 7.22 8.65
CA PRO A 37 -11.72 6.07 8.32
C PRO A 37 -10.26 6.26 8.77
N ILE A 38 -9.66 5.19 9.28
CA ILE A 38 -8.27 5.20 9.73
C ILE A 38 -7.39 4.54 8.66
N VAL A 39 -6.29 5.17 8.29
CA VAL A 39 -5.25 4.50 7.49
C VAL A 39 -3.96 4.48 8.29
N LEU A 40 -3.46 3.29 8.60
CA LEU A 40 -2.17 3.09 9.25
C LEU A 40 -1.06 3.26 8.20
N LYS A 41 -0.26 4.32 8.29
CA LYS A 41 0.87 4.54 7.38
C LYS A 41 2.12 3.84 7.90
N ILE A 42 2.50 2.71 7.31
CA ILE A 42 3.68 1.94 7.73
C ILE A 42 4.91 2.49 7.00
N GLU A 43 5.68 3.29 7.73
CA GLU A 43 6.82 4.05 7.21
C GLU A 43 8.10 3.86 8.03
N THR A 44 8.01 3.22 9.20
CA THR A 44 9.16 2.95 10.08
C THR A 44 9.28 1.47 10.43
N ARG A 45 10.49 1.04 10.79
CA ARG A 45 10.74 -0.32 11.27
C ARG A 45 9.85 -0.70 12.46
N ARG A 46 9.72 0.20 13.44
CA ARG A 46 8.86 -0.01 14.62
C ARG A 46 7.39 -0.11 14.23
N GLY A 47 6.92 0.73 13.29
CA GLY A 47 5.55 0.67 12.80
C GLY A 47 5.22 -0.69 12.17
N PHE A 48 6.18 -1.26 11.44
CA PHE A 48 6.08 -2.62 10.91
C PHE A 48 6.10 -3.70 12.01
N GLU A 49 7.07 -3.67 12.93
CA GLU A 49 7.18 -4.65 14.03
C GLU A 49 5.93 -4.64 14.96
N GLN A 50 5.26 -3.50 15.07
CA GLN A 50 4.03 -3.34 15.85
C GLN A 50 2.75 -3.51 15.03
N LEU A 51 2.85 -3.75 13.72
CA LEU A 51 1.69 -3.82 12.81
C LEU A 51 0.58 -4.76 13.29
N PRO A 52 0.84 -5.99 13.80
CA PRO A 52 -0.23 -6.86 14.29
C PRO A 52 -1.07 -6.22 15.41
N ALA A 53 -0.42 -5.54 16.36
CA ALA A 53 -1.12 -4.85 17.44
C ALA A 53 -1.88 -3.61 16.93
N LEU A 54 -1.26 -2.85 16.04
CA LEU A 54 -1.88 -1.68 15.41
C LEU A 54 -3.12 -2.07 14.59
N LEU A 55 -3.06 -3.17 13.85
CA LEU A 55 -4.19 -3.73 13.10
C LEU A 55 -5.36 -4.07 14.01
N LEU A 56 -5.14 -4.85 15.07
CA LEU A 56 -6.19 -5.21 16.05
C LEU A 56 -6.85 -3.97 16.68
N CYS A 57 -6.08 -2.89 16.84
CA CYS A 57 -6.60 -1.62 17.34
C CYS A 57 -7.42 -0.87 16.28
N ALA A 58 -6.90 -0.77 15.05
CA ALA A 58 -7.54 -0.07 13.95
C ALA A 58 -8.84 -0.76 13.50
N MET A 59 -8.91 -2.09 13.58
CA MET A 59 -10.11 -2.89 13.27
C MET A 59 -11.29 -2.61 14.21
N GLN A 60 -11.09 -1.91 15.32
CA GLN A 60 -12.18 -1.45 16.19
C GLN A 60 -12.87 -0.19 15.66
N ALA A 61 -12.28 0.49 14.65
CA ALA A 61 -12.93 1.57 13.94
C ALA A 61 -13.89 1.02 12.87
N GLN A 62 -14.88 1.84 12.48
CA GLN A 62 -15.85 1.46 11.47
C GLN A 62 -15.22 1.19 10.09
N SER A 63 -14.12 1.86 9.78
CA SER A 63 -13.36 1.65 8.55
C SER A 63 -11.88 1.83 8.82
N CYS A 64 -11.07 0.86 8.40
CA CYS A 64 -9.63 0.93 8.50
C CYS A 64 -8.93 0.40 7.25
N GLY A 65 -7.69 0.81 7.06
CA GLY A 65 -6.79 0.36 6.01
C GLY A 65 -5.34 0.52 6.42
N VAL A 66 -4.43 -0.03 5.62
CA VAL A 66 -2.98 0.10 5.79
C VAL A 66 -2.38 0.70 4.53
N MET A 67 -1.41 1.59 4.69
CA MET A 67 -0.61 2.13 3.58
C MET A 67 0.84 1.73 3.79
N ILE A 68 1.45 1.11 2.77
CA ILE A 68 2.89 0.81 2.78
C ILE A 68 3.62 2.01 2.20
N ALA A 69 4.25 2.83 3.05
CA ALA A 69 5.02 3.99 2.64
C ALA A 69 6.46 3.59 2.31
N ARG A 70 6.62 2.89 1.20
CA ARG A 70 7.85 2.18 0.82
C ARG A 70 9.09 3.06 0.73
N GLY A 71 8.97 4.33 0.32
CA GLY A 71 10.08 5.27 0.27
C GLY A 71 10.69 5.51 1.65
N ASP A 72 9.87 5.88 2.62
CA ASP A 72 10.27 6.09 4.02
C ASP A 72 10.72 4.75 4.66
N LEU A 73 9.96 3.68 4.41
CA LEU A 73 10.22 2.36 4.98
C LEU A 73 11.53 1.74 4.48
N ALA A 74 11.94 2.01 3.24
CA ALA A 74 13.21 1.57 2.67
C ALA A 74 14.41 2.23 3.36
N VAL A 75 14.27 3.52 3.72
CA VAL A 75 15.29 4.26 4.49
C VAL A 75 15.44 3.66 5.89
N GLU A 76 14.32 3.30 6.51
CA GLU A 76 14.28 2.78 7.89
C GLU A 76 14.71 1.31 8.03
N CYS A 77 14.31 0.44 7.09
CA CYS A 77 14.56 -1.00 7.17
C CYS A 77 15.75 -1.47 6.32
N GLY A 78 16.27 -0.60 5.45
CA GLY A 78 17.22 -0.95 4.39
C GLY A 78 16.53 -1.48 3.14
N PHE A 79 17.09 -1.14 1.97
CA PHE A 79 16.54 -1.51 0.66
C PHE A 79 16.39 -3.02 0.45
N GLU A 80 17.34 -3.82 0.95
CA GLU A 80 17.34 -5.28 0.80
C GLU A 80 16.12 -5.92 1.48
N ARG A 81 15.71 -5.38 2.63
CA ARG A 81 14.59 -5.90 3.41
C ARG A 81 13.24 -5.36 2.95
N LEU A 82 13.19 -4.32 2.12
CA LEU A 82 11.93 -3.72 1.68
C LEU A 82 11.02 -4.74 0.99
N ALA A 83 11.60 -5.60 0.15
CA ALA A 83 10.87 -6.63 -0.57
C ALA A 83 10.24 -7.70 0.35
N GLU A 84 10.92 -8.04 1.44
CA GLU A 84 10.42 -8.93 2.50
C GLU A 84 9.29 -8.24 3.28
N VAL A 85 9.58 -7.06 3.81
CA VAL A 85 8.67 -6.30 4.69
C VAL A 85 7.34 -5.99 4.00
N GLN A 86 7.36 -5.56 2.73
CA GLN A 86 6.11 -5.28 2.01
C GLN A 86 5.24 -6.54 1.82
N GLU A 87 5.86 -7.71 1.62
CA GLU A 87 5.12 -8.97 1.47
C GLU A 87 4.53 -9.41 2.81
N GLU A 88 5.26 -9.23 3.91
CA GLU A 88 4.73 -9.49 5.26
C GLU A 88 3.54 -8.59 5.61
N VAL A 89 3.62 -7.28 5.29
CA VAL A 89 2.50 -6.35 5.49
C VAL A 89 1.27 -6.82 4.71
N LEU A 90 1.44 -7.19 3.43
CA LEU A 90 0.34 -7.71 2.61
C LEU A 90 -0.27 -8.98 3.22
N TRP A 91 0.54 -9.90 3.75
CA TRP A 91 0.02 -11.13 4.38
C TRP A 91 -0.78 -10.85 5.65
N LEU A 92 -0.26 -9.99 6.53
CA LEU A 92 -0.94 -9.62 7.77
C LEU A 92 -2.29 -8.94 7.48
N CYS A 93 -2.30 -8.03 6.52
CA CYS A 93 -3.52 -7.31 6.14
C CYS A 93 -4.54 -8.21 5.45
N GLU A 94 -4.07 -9.14 4.60
CA GLU A 94 -4.95 -10.14 3.98
C GLU A 94 -5.63 -11.02 5.02
N ALA A 95 -4.86 -11.55 5.97
CA ALA A 95 -5.39 -12.37 7.06
C ALA A 95 -6.38 -11.59 7.96
N ALA A 96 -6.15 -10.29 8.13
CA ALA A 96 -7.02 -9.40 8.89
C ALA A 96 -8.24 -8.89 8.08
N HIS A 97 -8.33 -9.20 6.79
CA HIS A 97 -9.30 -8.60 5.85
C HIS A 97 -9.26 -7.06 5.83
N VAL A 98 -8.08 -6.47 6.02
CA VAL A 98 -7.86 -5.02 6.01
C VAL A 98 -7.25 -4.61 4.66
N PRO A 99 -7.84 -3.63 3.94
CA PRO A 99 -7.33 -3.22 2.64
C PRO A 99 -5.97 -2.51 2.73
N VAL A 100 -5.12 -2.76 1.75
CA VAL A 100 -3.78 -2.19 1.63
C VAL A 100 -3.70 -1.19 0.49
N ILE A 101 -3.00 -0.08 0.74
CA ILE A 101 -2.61 0.93 -0.23
C ILE A 101 -1.11 0.76 -0.49
N TRP A 102 -0.77 0.33 -1.70
CA TRP A 102 0.59 0.27 -2.22
C TRP A 102 1.04 1.68 -2.61
N ALA A 103 1.92 2.29 -1.82
CA ALA A 103 2.23 3.71 -1.96
C ALA A 103 3.72 4.00 -2.16
N THR A 104 3.97 5.23 -2.61
CA THR A 104 5.27 5.86 -2.88
C THR A 104 6.06 5.22 -4.02
N GLN A 105 6.75 6.04 -4.82
CA GLN A 105 7.68 5.62 -5.87
C GLN A 105 7.09 4.71 -6.99
N VAL A 106 5.76 4.60 -7.10
CA VAL A 106 5.11 3.90 -8.21
C VAL A 106 5.10 4.81 -9.43
N LEU A 107 5.77 4.41 -10.52
CA LEU A 107 5.88 5.20 -11.76
C LEU A 107 6.34 6.65 -11.51
N GLU A 108 7.20 6.87 -10.51
CA GLU A 108 7.66 8.19 -10.06
C GLU A 108 8.29 9.00 -11.20
N THR A 109 9.14 8.37 -11.99
CA THR A 109 9.85 8.97 -13.12
C THR A 109 8.85 9.44 -14.17
N LEU A 110 7.84 8.62 -14.45
CA LEU A 110 6.79 8.96 -15.40
C LEU A 110 5.93 10.12 -14.88
N ALA A 111 5.50 10.08 -13.62
CA ALA A 111 4.72 11.15 -13.02
C ALA A 111 5.47 12.49 -13.04
N SER A 112 6.79 12.44 -12.82
CA SER A 112 7.69 13.60 -12.80
C SER A 112 8.05 14.15 -14.18
N GLY A 113 7.75 13.44 -15.27
CA GLY A 113 7.97 13.95 -16.64
C GLY A 113 8.82 13.05 -17.55
N GLY A 114 9.54 12.10 -16.97
CA GLY A 114 10.45 11.20 -17.68
C GLY A 114 9.77 9.95 -18.27
N THR A 115 10.60 9.00 -18.68
CA THR A 115 10.16 7.67 -19.15
C THR A 115 10.32 6.67 -18.01
N PRO A 116 9.30 5.84 -17.70
CA PRO A 116 9.41 4.88 -16.61
C PRO A 116 10.46 3.81 -16.92
N SER A 117 11.23 3.45 -15.90
CA SER A 117 12.18 2.36 -15.94
C SER A 117 11.48 0.99 -15.97
N ARG A 118 12.22 -0.05 -16.35
CA ARG A 118 11.71 -1.45 -16.27
C ARG A 118 11.33 -1.82 -14.84
N ALA A 119 12.11 -1.36 -13.87
CA ALA A 119 11.86 -1.59 -12.45
C ALA A 119 10.51 -0.98 -12.01
N GLU A 120 10.20 0.25 -12.44
CA GLU A 120 8.93 0.90 -12.11
C GLU A 120 7.72 0.22 -12.76
N ILE A 121 7.87 -0.35 -13.95
CA ILE A 121 6.79 -1.14 -14.59
C ILE A 121 6.53 -2.43 -13.82
N THR A 122 7.60 -3.16 -13.44
CA THR A 122 7.49 -4.37 -12.63
C THR A 122 6.87 -4.06 -11.27
N ASP A 123 7.30 -2.97 -10.64
CA ASP A 123 6.79 -2.51 -9.37
C ASP A 123 5.29 -2.15 -9.43
N ALA A 124 4.89 -1.39 -10.45
CA ALA A 124 3.50 -1.09 -10.70
C ALA A 124 2.68 -2.37 -10.87
N ALA A 125 3.18 -3.37 -11.61
CA ALA A 125 2.50 -4.65 -11.78
C ALA A 125 2.35 -5.42 -10.46
N MET A 126 3.34 -5.37 -9.58
CA MET A 126 3.28 -5.96 -8.23
C MET A 126 2.22 -5.29 -7.35
N GLY A 127 1.98 -3.98 -7.53
CA GLY A 127 0.93 -3.24 -6.83
C GLY A 127 -0.47 -3.83 -6.99
N ASN A 128 -0.72 -4.66 -8.02
CA ASN A 128 -2.00 -5.38 -8.21
C ASN A 128 -2.30 -6.41 -7.10
N ARG A 129 -1.33 -6.67 -6.20
CA ARG A 129 -1.52 -7.49 -5.00
C ARG A 129 -2.27 -6.77 -3.88
N ALA A 130 -2.30 -5.43 -3.91
CA ALA A 130 -2.99 -4.58 -2.96
C ALA A 130 -4.36 -4.12 -3.50
N GLU A 131 -5.25 -3.65 -2.61
CA GLU A 131 -6.56 -3.11 -2.99
C GLU A 131 -6.45 -1.77 -3.73
N CYS A 132 -5.40 -1.00 -3.47
CA CYS A 132 -5.19 0.30 -4.08
C CYS A 132 -3.71 0.53 -4.36
N VAL A 133 -3.43 1.26 -5.44
CA VAL A 133 -2.09 1.78 -5.76
C VAL A 133 -2.14 3.31 -5.76
N MET A 134 -1.29 3.93 -4.96
CA MET A 134 -1.17 5.38 -4.85
C MET A 134 -0.01 5.90 -5.72
N LEU A 135 -0.29 6.91 -6.54
CA LEU A 135 0.70 7.65 -7.31
C LEU A 135 1.03 8.98 -6.61
N ASN A 136 2.29 9.40 -6.70
CA ASN A 136 2.71 10.71 -6.25
C ASN A 136 2.31 11.81 -7.25
N LYS A 137 2.31 13.06 -6.78
CA LYS A 137 2.03 14.23 -7.62
C LYS A 137 3.13 14.41 -8.68
N GLY A 138 2.77 14.95 -9.84
CA GLY A 138 3.73 15.33 -10.86
C GLY A 138 3.07 15.90 -12.11
N PRO A 139 3.83 16.61 -12.96
CA PRO A 139 3.30 17.27 -14.16
C PRO A 139 2.66 16.30 -15.15
N ARG A 140 3.04 15.02 -15.12
CA ARG A 140 2.49 13.96 -16.00
C ARG A 140 1.68 12.91 -15.22
N VAL A 141 1.09 13.26 -14.07
CA VAL A 141 0.29 12.33 -13.26
C VAL A 141 -0.84 11.66 -14.04
N ILE A 142 -1.50 12.37 -14.96
CA ILE A 142 -2.57 11.78 -15.80
C ILE A 142 -2.01 10.66 -16.69
N ALA A 143 -0.83 10.84 -17.27
CA ALA A 143 -0.17 9.80 -18.05
C ALA A 143 0.23 8.61 -17.17
N ALA A 144 0.72 8.87 -15.96
CA ALA A 144 1.04 7.82 -14.99
C ALA A 144 -0.20 6.99 -14.60
N VAL A 145 -1.36 7.64 -14.36
CA VAL A 145 -2.64 6.97 -14.09
C VAL A 145 -3.06 6.10 -15.28
N GLN A 146 -2.93 6.60 -16.51
CA GLN A 146 -3.28 5.83 -17.71
C GLN A 146 -2.40 4.58 -17.87
N VAL A 147 -1.08 4.72 -17.70
CA VAL A 147 -0.13 3.60 -17.76
C VAL A 147 -0.42 2.59 -16.65
N LEU A 148 -0.57 3.06 -15.41
CA LEU A 148 -0.92 2.22 -14.27
C LEU A 148 -2.22 1.44 -14.52
N GLY A 149 -3.29 2.13 -14.95
CA GLY A 149 -4.57 1.49 -15.27
C GLY A 149 -4.45 0.45 -16.39
N GLY A 150 -3.59 0.70 -17.38
CA GLY A 150 -3.26 -0.28 -18.42
C GLY A 150 -2.56 -1.52 -17.87
N ILE A 151 -1.59 -1.34 -16.96
CA ILE A 151 -0.88 -2.44 -16.29
C ILE A 151 -1.87 -3.24 -15.42
N MET A 152 -2.65 -2.57 -14.57
CA MET A 152 -3.62 -3.20 -13.67
C MET A 152 -4.62 -4.06 -14.44
N ARG A 153 -5.27 -3.51 -15.48
CA ARG A 153 -6.26 -4.27 -16.29
C ARG A 153 -5.67 -5.53 -16.92
N ARG A 154 -4.41 -5.49 -17.34
CA ARG A 154 -3.73 -6.68 -17.86
C ARG A 154 -3.44 -7.69 -16.74
N MET A 155 -2.97 -7.22 -15.58
CA MET A 155 -2.58 -8.07 -14.45
C MET A 155 -3.76 -8.69 -13.69
N GLN A 156 -4.92 -8.03 -13.63
CA GLN A 156 -6.10 -8.50 -12.90
C GLN A 156 -6.54 -9.92 -13.26
N ALA A 157 -6.33 -10.34 -14.50
CA ALA A 157 -6.69 -11.68 -14.95
C ALA A 157 -5.62 -12.75 -14.61
N HIS A 158 -4.41 -12.34 -14.24
CA HIS A 158 -3.31 -13.24 -13.87
C HIS A 158 -3.15 -13.36 -12.36
N GLN A 159 -3.52 -12.32 -11.61
CA GLN A 159 -3.25 -12.20 -10.19
C GLN A 159 -4.49 -11.71 -9.45
N SER A 160 -4.92 -12.47 -8.45
CA SER A 160 -5.89 -12.02 -7.44
C SER A 160 -5.17 -11.93 -6.11
N LYS A 161 -4.90 -10.72 -5.64
CA LYS A 161 -4.11 -10.49 -4.42
C LYS A 161 -2.79 -11.27 -4.46
N LYS A 162 -2.54 -12.18 -3.52
CA LYS A 162 -1.34 -13.05 -3.50
C LYS A 162 -1.48 -14.32 -4.34
N SER A 163 -2.68 -14.66 -4.80
CA SER A 163 -2.95 -15.88 -5.55
C SER A 163 -2.77 -15.68 -7.05
N ALA A 164 -1.89 -16.48 -7.64
CA ALA A 164 -1.80 -16.59 -9.09
C ALA A 164 -3.03 -17.35 -9.61
N LEU A 165 -3.73 -16.76 -10.58
CA LEU A 165 -4.94 -17.35 -11.18
C LEU A 165 -4.64 -18.30 -12.35
N LEU A 166 -3.37 -18.39 -12.77
CA LEU A 166 -2.87 -19.26 -13.85
C LEU A 166 -3.76 -19.25 -15.12
N ARG A 167 -4.25 -18.06 -15.52
CA ARG A 167 -5.11 -17.94 -16.71
C ARG A 167 -4.43 -18.45 -17.97
N SER A 168 -5.25 -18.86 -18.93
CA SER A 168 -4.79 -19.21 -20.27
C SER A 168 -3.90 -18.10 -20.85
N LEU A 169 -2.72 -18.53 -21.31
CA LEU A 169 -1.70 -17.64 -21.84
C LEU A 169 -2.10 -17.21 -23.25
N HIS A 170 -2.09 -15.90 -23.50
CA HIS A 170 -2.41 -15.38 -24.84
C HIS A 170 -1.50 -15.97 -25.93
N VAL A 171 -0.22 -16.21 -25.59
CA VAL A 171 0.76 -16.83 -26.49
C VAL A 171 0.37 -18.26 -26.88
N ALA A 172 -0.32 -19.02 -26.02
CA ALA A 172 -0.76 -20.37 -26.36
C ALA A 172 -1.80 -20.35 -27.50
N GLY A 173 -2.63 -19.31 -27.56
CA GLY A 173 -3.60 -19.10 -28.65
C GLY A 173 -2.97 -18.90 -30.03
N LEU A 174 -1.67 -18.55 -30.11
CA LEU A 174 -0.95 -18.47 -31.38
C LEU A 174 -0.63 -19.85 -31.98
N PHE A 175 -0.69 -20.91 -31.16
CA PHE A 175 -0.31 -22.27 -31.55
C PHE A 175 -1.47 -23.27 -31.51
N LEU A 176 -2.67 -22.84 -31.09
CA LEU A 176 -3.85 -23.67 -31.13
C LEU A 176 -4.46 -23.65 -32.55
N PRO A 177 -4.85 -24.81 -33.10
CA PRO A 177 -5.55 -24.85 -34.38
C PRO A 177 -6.89 -24.10 -34.25
N LYS A 178 -7.21 -23.29 -35.26
CA LYS A 178 -8.47 -22.54 -35.34
C LYS A 178 -9.65 -23.44 -35.63
#